data_AF-A0A8T4BYH9-F1
#
_entry.id   AF-A0A8T4BYH9-F1
#
_cell.length_a   1.000
_cell.length_b   1.000
_cell.length_c   1.000
_cell.angle_alpha   90.00
_cell.angle_beta   90.00
_cell.angle_gamma   90.00
#
_symmetry.space_group_name_H-M   'P 1'
#
loop_
_entity.id
_entity.type
_entity.pdbx_description
1 polymer ?
#
loop_
_entity_poly.entity_id
_entity_poly.type
_entity_poly.pdbx_seq_one_letter_code
_entity_poly.pdbx_strand_id
1 'polypeptide(L)'
;MTNNVGLYVMNDVYGWVKSDLKTLKKWSRTLISKLPPAGSMISGELYLQNNTIQIEIISQLEYFLKTKGKIKSREQFKIVDIIKNSSSLQDLEKDHLILLFFVRHTICHNGGHYDKEFINNCEKHLKKLKIERVKEGLLSSLPPDELLLYIDLTGKLIDEINNNP
;
A
#
# COMPACT_ATOMS: atom_id res chain seq x y z
N MET A 1 36.05 11.31 27.91
CA MET A 1 35.91 11.43 26.45
C MET A 1 34.70 10.61 26.05
N THR A 2 33.60 11.26 25.69
CA THR A 2 32.34 10.64 25.29
C THR A 2 32.51 10.03 23.90
N ASN A 3 32.52 8.70 23.83
CA ASN A 3 32.49 7.99 22.56
C ASN A 3 31.14 8.22 21.89
N ASN A 4 31.16 8.95 20.78
CA ASN A 4 30.05 9.16 19.85
C ASN A 4 29.68 7.85 19.13
N VAL A 5 29.10 6.89 19.85
CA VAL A 5 28.55 5.64 19.27
C VAL A 5 27.08 5.83 18.83
N GLY A 6 26.55 7.06 18.86
CA GLY A 6 25.12 7.33 18.76
C GLY A 6 24.58 7.95 17.46
N LEU A 7 25.36 8.06 16.37
CA LEU A 7 24.96 8.89 15.21
C LEU A 7 25.05 8.25 13.81
N TYR A 8 25.49 7.00 13.69
CA TYR A 8 25.75 6.35 12.38
C TYR A 8 24.71 5.31 11.93
N VAL A 9 23.49 5.35 12.48
CA VAL A 9 22.38 4.47 12.07
C VAL A 9 21.06 5.26 12.01
N MET A 10 21.05 6.45 11.41
CA MET A 10 19.82 6.92 10.76
C MET A 10 19.70 6.13 9.46
N ASN A 11 19.18 4.90 9.64
CA ASN A 11 18.95 3.88 8.63
C ASN A 11 18.45 4.48 7.33
N ASP A 12 19.06 4.06 6.23
CA ASP A 12 18.58 4.32 4.88
C ASP A 12 17.23 3.59 4.66
N VAL A 13 16.18 4.13 5.29
CA VAL A 13 14.81 3.62 5.20
C VAL A 13 14.35 3.57 3.75
N TYR A 14 14.84 4.48 2.93
CA TYR A 14 14.62 4.47 1.48
C TYR A 14 15.21 3.20 0.86
N GLY A 15 16.50 2.94 1.06
CA GLY A 15 17.18 1.74 0.55
C GLY A 15 16.53 0.43 1.00
N TRP A 16 16.13 0.34 2.28
CA TRP A 16 15.42 -0.83 2.82
C TRP A 16 14.08 -1.04 2.14
N VAL A 17 13.24 -0.01 2.08
CA VAL A 17 11.91 -0.11 1.47
C VAL A 17 12.01 -0.43 -0.02
N LYS A 18 12.97 0.14 -0.75
CA LYS A 18 13.20 -0.21 -2.18
C LYS A 18 13.64 -1.66 -2.34
N SER A 19 14.45 -2.19 -1.43
CA SER A 19 14.84 -3.61 -1.43
C SER A 19 13.63 -4.52 -1.16
N ASP A 20 12.77 -4.16 -0.21
CA ASP A 20 11.56 -4.91 0.11
C ASP A 20 10.57 -4.89 -1.06
N LEU A 21 10.34 -3.74 -1.69
CA LEU A 21 9.53 -3.64 -2.92
C LEU A 21 10.08 -4.51 -4.05
N LYS A 22 11.41 -4.61 -4.20
CA LYS A 22 12.04 -5.51 -5.18
C LYS A 22 11.78 -6.99 -4.85
N THR A 23 11.79 -7.34 -3.57
CA THR A 23 11.47 -8.70 -3.10
C THR A 23 10.00 -9.02 -3.33
N LEU A 24 9.10 -8.11 -2.97
CA LEU A 24 7.66 -8.22 -3.26
C LEU A 24 7.43 -8.40 -4.76
N LYS A 25 8.14 -7.67 -5.63
CA LYS A 25 8.02 -7.83 -7.08
C LYS A 25 8.39 -9.23 -7.56
N LYS A 26 9.38 -9.88 -6.93
CA LYS A 26 9.72 -11.28 -7.21
C LYS A 26 8.61 -12.21 -6.75
N TRP A 27 8.10 -12.02 -5.53
CA TRP A 27 7.02 -12.84 -4.98
C TRP A 27 5.73 -12.72 -5.80
N SER A 28 5.36 -11.52 -6.23
CA SER A 28 4.22 -11.27 -7.11
C SER A 28 4.37 -11.99 -8.44
N ARG A 29 5.55 -11.95 -9.08
CA ARG A 29 5.79 -12.70 -10.32
C ARG A 29 5.62 -14.21 -10.12
N THR A 30 6.17 -14.75 -9.03
CA THR A 30 6.00 -16.17 -8.69
C THR A 30 4.53 -16.51 -8.46
N LEU A 31 3.79 -15.67 -7.73
CA LEU A 31 2.36 -15.87 -7.49
C LEU A 31 1.56 -15.85 -8.80
N ILE A 32 1.79 -14.84 -9.64
CA ILE A 32 1.13 -14.68 -10.95
C ILE A 32 1.38 -15.92 -11.83
N SER A 33 2.60 -16.47 -11.81
CA SER A 33 2.94 -17.68 -12.59
C SER A 33 2.22 -18.95 -12.13
N LYS A 34 1.66 -18.95 -10.92
CA LYS A 34 0.89 -20.07 -10.35
C LYS A 34 -0.61 -19.90 -10.52
N LEU A 35 -1.07 -18.79 -11.12
CA LEU A 35 -2.50 -18.56 -11.29
C LEU A 35 -3.12 -19.63 -12.19
N PRO A 36 -4.30 -20.12 -11.84
CA PRO A 36 -5.02 -21.03 -12.72
C PRO A 36 -5.53 -20.28 -13.96
N PRO A 37 -5.95 -20.99 -15.02
CA PRO A 37 -6.51 -20.36 -16.21
C PRO A 37 -7.70 -19.45 -15.87
N ALA A 38 -7.90 -18.40 -16.69
CA ALA A 38 -9.00 -17.46 -16.51
C ALA A 38 -10.35 -18.18 -16.35
N GLY A 39 -11.15 -17.74 -15.37
CA GLY A 39 -12.44 -18.37 -15.02
C GLY A 39 -12.33 -19.56 -14.05
N SER A 40 -11.11 -20.01 -13.71
CA SER A 40 -10.90 -21.05 -12.70
C SER A 40 -10.87 -20.49 -11.29
N MET A 41 -11.28 -21.30 -10.30
CA MET A 41 -11.20 -20.94 -8.89
C MET A 41 -9.72 -20.84 -8.45
N ILE A 42 -9.37 -19.72 -7.80
CA ILE A 42 -8.06 -19.54 -7.16
C ILE A 42 -8.04 -20.34 -5.85
N SER A 43 -6.96 -21.07 -5.57
CA SER A 43 -6.84 -21.81 -4.32
C SER A 43 -6.80 -20.87 -3.11
N GLY A 44 -7.24 -21.34 -1.94
CA GLY A 44 -7.18 -20.55 -0.71
C GLY A 44 -5.75 -20.11 -0.36
N GLU A 45 -4.75 -20.92 -0.67
CA GLU A 45 -3.34 -20.57 -0.48
C GLU A 45 -2.93 -19.37 -1.36
N LEU A 46 -3.24 -19.41 -2.66
CA LEU A 46 -2.91 -18.32 -3.59
C LEU A 46 -3.68 -17.04 -3.23
N TYR A 47 -4.92 -17.19 -2.76
CA TYR A 47 -5.72 -16.08 -2.25
C TYR A 47 -5.06 -15.40 -1.03
N LEU A 48 -4.60 -16.19 -0.06
CA LEU A 48 -3.92 -15.66 1.12
C LEU A 48 -2.58 -15.01 0.76
N GLN A 49 -1.78 -15.64 -0.11
CA GLN A 49 -0.53 -15.06 -0.60
C GLN A 49 -0.76 -13.73 -1.31
N ASN A 50 -1.81 -13.62 -2.13
CA ASN A 50 -2.18 -12.36 -2.77
C ASN A 50 -2.49 -11.28 -1.74
N ASN A 51 -3.34 -11.58 -0.75
CA ASN A 51 -3.69 -10.64 0.31
C ASN A 51 -2.48 -10.19 1.11
N THR A 52 -1.59 -11.12 1.48
CA THR A 52 -0.36 -10.82 2.20
C THR A 52 0.52 -9.86 1.42
N ILE A 53 0.76 -10.10 0.13
CA ILE A 53 1.57 -9.18 -0.69
C ILE A 53 0.92 -7.79 -0.74
N GLN A 54 -0.40 -7.70 -0.92
CA GLN A 54 -1.10 -6.41 -0.95
C GLN A 54 -0.99 -5.64 0.36
N ILE A 55 -1.06 -6.33 1.50
CA ILE A 55 -0.83 -5.77 2.83
C ILE A 55 0.60 -5.25 2.94
N GLU A 56 1.60 -6.06 2.56
CA GLU A 56 3.00 -5.68 2.63
C GLU A 56 3.31 -4.44 1.78
N ILE A 57 2.72 -4.30 0.59
CA ILE A 57 2.89 -3.09 -0.25
C ILE A 57 2.49 -1.81 0.52
N ILE A 58 1.34 -1.82 1.19
CA ILE A 58 0.86 -0.66 1.94
C ILE A 58 1.66 -0.47 3.24
N SER A 59 2.03 -1.55 3.92
CA SER A 59 2.88 -1.50 5.12
C SER A 59 4.23 -0.84 4.83
N GLN A 60 4.83 -1.11 3.67
CA GLN A 60 6.08 -0.50 3.24
C GLN A 60 5.94 1.02 3.00
N LEU A 61 4.85 1.45 2.34
CA LEU A 61 4.54 2.87 2.18
C LEU A 61 4.34 3.56 3.53
N GLU A 62 3.54 2.96 4.41
CA GLU A 62 3.24 3.51 5.73
C GLU A 62 4.50 3.59 6.61
N TYR A 63 5.33 2.55 6.60
CA TYR A 63 6.60 2.52 7.33
C TYR A 63 7.55 3.63 6.86
N PHE A 64 7.69 3.81 5.53
CA PHE A 64 8.49 4.88 4.96
C PHE A 64 7.99 6.26 5.39
N LEU A 65 6.69 6.53 5.25
CA LEU A 65 6.08 7.82 5.56
C LEU A 65 6.18 8.16 7.06
N LYS A 66 5.98 7.18 7.95
CA LYS A 66 6.16 7.36 9.40
C LYS A 66 7.61 7.70 9.73
N THR A 67 8.55 6.96 9.15
CA THR A 67 9.98 7.16 9.41
C THR A 67 10.48 8.51 8.90
N LYS A 68 9.95 8.98 7.76
CA LYS A 68 10.21 10.33 7.23
C LYS A 68 9.41 11.43 7.92
N GLY A 69 8.60 11.12 8.93
CA GLY A 69 7.80 12.10 9.69
C GLY A 69 6.65 12.73 8.90
N LYS A 70 6.27 12.18 7.74
CA LYS A 70 5.17 12.69 6.90
C LYS A 70 3.79 12.37 7.50
N ILE A 71 3.69 11.31 8.30
CA ILE A 71 2.48 10.92 9.04
C ILE A 71 2.83 10.44 10.44
N LYS A 72 1.91 10.60 11.40
CA LYS A 72 1.99 9.99 12.73
C LYS A 72 1.24 8.65 12.77
N SER A 73 1.48 7.82 13.78
CA SER A 73 0.86 6.48 13.93
C SER A 73 -0.67 6.47 13.88
N ARG A 74 -1.34 7.56 14.28
CA ARG A 74 -2.81 7.70 14.27
C ARG A 74 -3.35 8.44 13.04
N GLU A 75 -2.50 8.90 12.14
CA GLU A 75 -2.87 9.77 11.01
C GLU A 75 -2.88 9.03 9.68
N GLN A 76 -3.25 7.75 9.71
CA GLN A 76 -3.15 6.86 8.56
C GLN A 76 -3.89 7.36 7.32
N PHE A 77 -5.05 8.00 7.48
CA PHE A 77 -5.81 8.57 6.37
C PHE A 77 -5.09 9.72 5.66
N LYS A 78 -4.07 10.35 6.26
CA LYS A 78 -3.23 11.33 5.55
C LYS A 78 -2.47 10.72 4.37
N ILE A 79 -2.27 9.40 4.36
CA ILE A 79 -1.69 8.69 3.21
C ILE A 79 -2.51 8.95 1.95
N VAL A 80 -3.84 8.99 2.05
CA VAL A 80 -4.73 9.29 0.90
C VAL A 80 -4.46 10.69 0.35
N ASP A 81 -4.28 11.68 1.22
CA ASP A 81 -3.99 13.05 0.80
C ASP A 81 -2.60 13.17 0.19
N ILE A 82 -1.61 12.43 0.72
CA ILE A 82 -0.27 12.35 0.13
C ILE A 82 -0.33 11.76 -1.28
N ILE A 83 -1.08 10.67 -1.49
CA ILE A 83 -1.25 10.06 -2.82
C ILE A 83 -1.95 11.04 -3.77
N LYS A 84 -3.04 11.70 -3.34
CA LYS A 84 -3.79 12.66 -4.17
C LYS A 84 -2.93 13.84 -4.65
N ASN A 85 -2.03 14.31 -3.78
CA ASN A 85 -1.16 15.45 -4.07
C ASN A 85 0.17 15.05 -4.72
N SER A 86 0.40 13.76 -4.98
CA SER A 86 1.58 13.30 -5.71
C SER A 86 1.62 13.92 -7.11
N SER A 87 2.80 14.44 -7.46
CA SER A 87 3.11 14.96 -8.79
C SER A 87 3.66 13.87 -9.72
N SER A 88 4.19 12.76 -9.16
CA SER A 88 4.74 11.64 -9.94
C SER A 88 3.70 10.63 -10.44
N LEU A 89 2.50 10.64 -9.86
CA LEU A 89 1.40 9.74 -10.22
C LEU A 89 0.37 10.46 -11.11
N GLN A 90 -0.10 9.75 -12.14
CA GLN A 90 -1.26 10.16 -12.93
C GLN A 90 -2.57 9.94 -12.14
N ASP A 91 -3.66 10.58 -12.55
CA ASP A 91 -4.94 10.49 -11.82
C ASP A 91 -5.43 9.04 -11.65
N LEU A 92 -5.37 8.22 -12.71
CA LEU A 92 -5.74 6.81 -12.63
C LEU A 92 -4.80 6.01 -11.70
N GLU A 93 -3.50 6.34 -11.67
CA GLU A 93 -2.54 5.69 -10.78
C GLU A 93 -2.81 6.03 -9.31
N LYS A 94 -3.19 7.29 -9.03
CA LYS A 94 -3.63 7.73 -7.69
C LYS A 94 -4.85 6.93 -7.26
N ASP A 95 -5.83 6.77 -8.14
CA ASP A 95 -7.07 6.05 -7.88
C ASP A 95 -6.79 4.59 -7.50
N HIS A 96 -5.91 3.90 -8.25
CA HIS A 96 -5.47 2.54 -7.95
C HIS A 96 -4.79 2.42 -6.58
N LEU A 97 -3.82 3.30 -6.28
CA LEU A 97 -3.08 3.22 -5.02
C LEU A 97 -3.97 3.56 -3.81
N ILE A 98 -4.92 4.47 -3.97
CA ILE A 98 -5.94 4.80 -2.96
C ILE A 98 -6.89 3.61 -2.74
N LEU A 99 -7.30 2.92 -3.81
CA LEU A 99 -8.11 1.72 -3.72
C LEU A 99 -7.40 0.63 -2.91
N LEU A 100 -6.13 0.34 -3.24
CA LEU A 100 -5.32 -0.62 -2.49
C LEU A 100 -5.22 -0.25 -1.00
N PHE A 101 -4.97 1.03 -0.70
CA PHE A 101 -4.95 1.54 0.66
C PHE A 101 -6.27 1.22 1.37
N PHE A 102 -7.42 1.59 0.80
CA PHE A 102 -8.70 1.31 1.46
C PHE A 102 -9.02 -0.18 1.61
N VAL A 103 -8.67 -1.02 0.63
CA VAL A 103 -8.97 -2.46 0.70
C VAL A 103 -8.13 -3.16 1.77
N ARG A 104 -6.86 -2.76 1.96
CA ARG A 104 -5.91 -3.52 2.81
C ARG A 104 -5.52 -2.88 4.10
N HIS A 105 -5.51 -1.57 4.16
CA HIS A 105 -5.15 -0.86 5.37
C HIS A 105 -6.15 -1.13 6.51
N THR A 106 -7.42 -1.34 6.18
CA THR A 106 -8.48 -1.76 7.14
C THR A 106 -8.19 -3.11 7.80
N ILE A 107 -7.58 -4.04 7.07
CA ILE A 107 -7.14 -5.33 7.61
C ILE A 107 -5.96 -5.11 8.57
N CYS A 108 -5.02 -4.24 8.20
CA CYS A 108 -3.82 -3.95 8.97
C CYS A 108 -4.11 -3.29 10.32
N HIS A 109 -5.10 -2.38 10.40
CA HIS A 109 -5.30 -1.53 11.58
C HIS A 109 -6.59 -1.77 12.34
N ASN A 110 -7.64 -2.24 11.67
CA ASN A 110 -8.94 -2.49 12.31
C ASN A 110 -9.29 -3.97 12.40
N GLY A 111 -8.37 -4.88 12.07
CA GLY A 111 -8.64 -6.33 12.06
C GLY A 111 -9.80 -6.69 11.12
N GLY A 112 -10.00 -5.92 10.05
CA GLY A 112 -11.13 -6.08 9.14
C GLY A 112 -12.45 -5.47 9.62
N HIS A 113 -12.46 -4.72 10.72
CA HIS A 113 -13.66 -4.00 11.19
C HIS A 113 -13.82 -2.66 10.47
N TYR A 114 -15.03 -2.42 9.97
CA TYR A 114 -15.43 -1.17 9.35
C TYR A 114 -16.18 -0.31 10.36
N ASP A 115 -15.44 0.41 11.23
CA ASP A 115 -16.08 1.37 12.13
C ASP A 115 -16.64 2.57 11.35
N LYS A 116 -17.49 3.36 12.01
CA LYS A 116 -18.14 4.53 11.39
C LYS A 116 -17.14 5.59 10.94
N GLU A 117 -16.02 5.75 11.64
CA GLU A 117 -14.99 6.73 11.28
C GLU A 117 -14.30 6.33 9.97
N PHE A 118 -13.94 5.05 9.85
CA PHE A 118 -13.38 4.46 8.64
C PHE A 118 -14.34 4.60 7.46
N ILE A 119 -15.62 4.24 7.63
CA ILE A 119 -16.63 4.36 6.56
C ILE A 119 -16.80 5.82 6.15
N ASN A 120 -16.89 6.75 7.11
CA ASN A 120 -17.03 8.18 6.81
C ASN A 120 -15.82 8.73 6.06
N ASN A 121 -14.60 8.34 6.44
CA ASN A 121 -13.38 8.71 5.74
C ASN A 121 -13.36 8.09 4.33
N CYS A 122 -13.69 6.81 4.19
CA CYS A 122 -13.84 6.17 2.88
C CYS A 122 -14.83 6.94 2.01
N GLU A 123 -16.05 7.19 2.46
CA GLU A 123 -17.06 7.93 1.70
C GLU A 123 -16.61 9.34 1.32
N LYS A 124 -15.95 10.06 2.24
CA LYS A 124 -15.38 11.39 1.98
C LYS A 124 -14.36 11.36 0.84
N HIS A 125 -13.49 10.34 0.82
CA HIS A 125 -12.39 10.26 -0.14
C HIS A 125 -12.76 9.51 -1.44
N LEU A 126 -13.74 8.60 -1.40
CA LEU A 126 -14.20 7.72 -2.49
C LEU A 126 -15.38 8.28 -3.29
N LYS A 127 -16.12 9.29 -2.81
CA LYS A 127 -17.22 9.95 -3.58
C LYS A 127 -16.81 10.46 -4.97
N LYS A 128 -15.52 10.55 -5.27
CA LYS A 128 -14.97 10.91 -6.59
C LYS A 128 -14.56 9.71 -7.48
N LEU A 129 -14.40 8.53 -6.89
CA LEU A 129 -13.87 7.34 -7.57
C LEU A 129 -14.95 6.50 -8.29
N LYS A 130 -16.23 6.90 -8.21
CA LYS A 130 -17.38 6.14 -8.77
C LYS A 130 -17.38 4.64 -8.40
N ILE A 131 -16.81 4.27 -7.25
CA ILE A 131 -16.79 2.89 -6.77
C ILE A 131 -18.11 2.62 -6.05
N GLU A 132 -19.12 2.13 -6.78
CA GLU A 132 -20.47 1.87 -6.23
C GLU A 132 -20.51 0.78 -5.14
N ARG A 133 -19.41 0.05 -4.90
CA ARG A 133 -19.38 -1.17 -4.07
C ARG A 133 -18.41 -1.12 -2.88
N VAL A 134 -18.22 0.04 -2.28
CA VAL A 134 -17.30 0.21 -1.12
C VAL A 134 -17.60 -0.79 0.01
N LYS A 135 -18.85 -1.18 0.26
CA LYS A 135 -19.16 -2.11 1.38
C LYS A 135 -18.90 -3.59 1.07
N GLU A 136 -19.06 -4.02 -0.18
CA GLU A 136 -18.95 -5.44 -0.56
C GLU A 136 -17.57 -5.78 -1.16
N GLY A 137 -16.90 -4.79 -1.77
CA GLY A 137 -15.62 -4.96 -2.45
C GLY A 137 -14.38 -4.74 -1.58
N LEU A 138 -14.48 -4.05 -0.44
CA LEU A 138 -13.30 -3.71 0.39
C LEU A 138 -12.66 -4.91 1.11
N LEU A 139 -13.37 -6.05 1.21
CA LEU A 139 -12.80 -7.30 1.72
C LEU A 139 -12.32 -8.22 0.60
N SER A 140 -12.81 -7.99 -0.62
CA SER A 140 -12.46 -8.82 -1.77
C SER A 140 -11.01 -8.58 -2.16
N SER A 141 -10.35 -9.64 -2.60
CA SER A 141 -8.98 -9.51 -3.03
C SER A 141 -8.86 -8.76 -4.34
N LEU A 142 -7.97 -7.75 -4.39
CA LEU A 142 -7.63 -7.13 -5.67
C LEU A 142 -6.93 -8.18 -6.57
N PRO A 143 -7.11 -8.10 -7.90
CA PRO A 143 -6.57 -9.09 -8.81
C PRO A 143 -5.04 -9.28 -8.66
N PRO A 144 -4.51 -10.52 -8.61
CA PRO A 144 -3.08 -10.76 -8.43
C PRO A 144 -2.19 -10.21 -9.55
N ASP A 145 -2.72 -10.04 -10.76
CA ASP A 145 -2.02 -9.44 -11.90
C ASP A 145 -1.77 -7.93 -11.74
N GLU A 146 -2.55 -7.25 -10.89
CA GLU A 146 -2.33 -5.84 -10.55
C GLU A 146 -1.22 -5.63 -9.50
N LEU A 147 -0.72 -6.69 -8.85
CA LEU A 147 0.32 -6.55 -7.80
C LEU A 147 1.56 -5.81 -8.28
N LEU A 148 2.00 -6.07 -9.51
CA LEU A 148 3.18 -5.42 -10.08
C LEU A 148 2.95 -3.92 -10.28
N LEU A 149 1.75 -3.54 -10.72
CA LEU A 149 1.34 -2.13 -10.82
C LEU A 149 1.43 -1.48 -9.45
N TYR A 150 0.78 -2.05 -8.43
CA TYR A 150 0.78 -1.49 -7.08
C TYR A 150 2.18 -1.30 -6.47
N ILE A 151 3.09 -2.26 -6.69
CA ILE A 151 4.49 -2.15 -6.25
C ILE A 151 5.19 -0.99 -6.96
N ASP A 152 4.98 -0.84 -8.26
CA ASP A 152 5.63 0.20 -9.05
C ASP A 152 5.09 1.58 -8.70
N LEU A 153 3.77 1.72 -8.46
CA LEU A 153 3.16 2.98 -8.02
C LEU A 153 3.65 3.39 -6.62
N THR A 154 3.72 2.45 -5.68
CA THR A 154 4.31 2.70 -4.35
C THR A 154 5.77 3.12 -4.47
N GLY A 155 6.53 2.46 -5.35
CA GLY A 155 7.92 2.81 -5.64
C GLY A 155 8.08 4.23 -6.17
N LYS A 156 7.24 4.65 -7.13
CA LYS A 156 7.24 6.02 -7.68
C LYS A 156 6.98 7.07 -6.59
N LEU A 157 5.96 6.86 -5.76
CA LEU A 157 5.61 7.79 -4.69
C LEU A 157 6.74 7.93 -3.66
N ILE A 158 7.39 6.81 -3.30
CA ILE A 158 8.53 6.81 -2.38
C ILE A 158 9.72 7.57 -2.99
N ASP A 159 9.99 7.38 -4.28
CA ASP A 159 11.06 8.11 -4.98
C ASP A 159 10.79 9.62 -4.99
N GLU A 160 9.56 10.04 -5.29
CA GLU A 160 9.16 11.46 -5.23
C GLU A 160 9.40 12.06 -3.84
N ILE A 161 8.92 11.40 -2.78
CA ILE A 161 9.01 11.90 -1.41
C ILE A 161 10.45 11.90 -0.90
N ASN A 162 11.27 10.94 -1.32
CA ASN A 162 12.68 10.90 -0.92
C ASN A 162 13.50 12.01 -1.59
N ASN A 163 13.19 12.32 -2.86
CA ASN A 163 13.91 13.32 -3.64
C ASN A 163 13.41 14.76 -3.37
N ASN A 164 12.21 14.91 -2.80
CA ASN A 164 11.64 16.19 -2.36
C ASN A 164 11.33 16.16 -0.84
N PRO A 165 12.36 16.14 0.03
CA PRO A 165 12.20 15.95 1.48
C PRO A 165 11.42 17.07 2.19
#